data_AF-A0A650CXC0-F1
#
_entry.id   AF-A0A650CXC0-F1
#
_cell.length_a   1.000
_cell.length_b   1.000
_cell.length_c   1.000
_cell.angle_alpha   90.00
_cell.angle_beta   90.00
_cell.angle_gamma   90.00
#
_symmetry.space_group_name_H-M   'P 1'
#
loop_
_entity.id
_entity.type
_entity.pdbx_description
1 polymer ?
#
loop_
_entity_poly.entity_id
_entity_poly.type
_entity_poly.pdbx_seq_one_letter_code
_entity_poly.pdbx_strand_id
1 'polypeptide(L)'
;MAETKLLKLLGNRVTSGILGLSLLVSSIYLVVSIKVNFYDLLYETLVYFNPYFLYVIGIPLGLERLIYGITGNKKFSDFFFGRTEFTAMYLYFLSLFGIVMGIFIVIYSIALTGTLVKAMDIIDGVSFILFGISLVAL
;
A
#
# COMPACT_ATOMS: atom_id res chain seq x y z
N MET A 1 -15.06 9.67 -28.18
CA MET A 1 -14.76 10.38 -26.90
C MET A 1 -15.28 9.64 -25.66
N ALA A 2 -16.47 9.02 -25.71
CA ALA A 2 -17.01 8.21 -24.60
C ALA A 2 -16.26 6.89 -24.38
N GLU A 3 -15.90 6.17 -25.45
CA GLU A 3 -15.10 4.93 -25.37
C GLU A 3 -13.73 5.16 -24.71
N THR A 4 -13.07 6.28 -25.01
CA THR A 4 -11.77 6.63 -24.44
C THR A 4 -11.86 6.88 -22.93
N LYS A 5 -12.98 7.41 -22.44
CA LYS A 5 -13.23 7.58 -20.99
C LYS A 5 -13.51 6.24 -20.31
N LEU A 6 -14.27 5.36 -20.96
CA LEU A 6 -14.57 4.02 -20.45
C LEU A 6 -13.31 3.16 -20.33
N LEU A 7 -12.45 3.17 -21.36
CA LEU A 7 -11.16 2.47 -21.36
C LEU A 7 -10.23 2.96 -20.24
N LYS A 8 -10.15 4.29 -20.02
CA LYS A 8 -9.37 4.86 -18.91
C LYS A 8 -9.92 4.44 -17.54
N LEU A 9 -11.24 4.42 -17.38
CA LEU A 9 -11.90 3.97 -16.14
C LEU A 9 -11.62 2.49 -15.85
N LEU A 10 -11.75 1.63 -16.86
CA LEU A 10 -11.45 0.21 -16.73
C LEU A 10 -9.97 -0.04 -16.45
N GLY A 11 -9.08 0.68 -17.13
CA GLY A 11 -7.64 0.64 -16.87
C GLY A 11 -7.32 0.97 -15.42
N ASN A 12 -7.87 2.07 -14.89
CA ASN A 12 -7.67 2.48 -13.50
C ASN A 12 -8.21 1.47 -12.47
N ARG A 13 -9.29 0.76 -12.81
CA ARG A 13 -9.85 -0.29 -11.95
C ARG A 13 -8.97 -1.53 -11.92
N VAL A 14 -8.48 -1.96 -13.08
CA VAL A 14 -7.58 -3.12 -13.19
C VAL A 14 -6.26 -2.83 -12.47
N THR A 15 -5.66 -1.66 -12.69
CA THR A 15 -4.41 -1.28 -12.01
C THR A 15 -4.59 -1.21 -10.50
N SER A 16 -5.68 -0.60 -10.03
CA SER A 16 -5.98 -0.55 -8.59
C SER A 16 -6.24 -1.93 -7.99
N GLY A 17 -6.91 -2.82 -8.71
CA GLY A 17 -7.16 -4.19 -8.27
C GLY A 17 -5.87 -5.00 -8.14
N ILE A 18 -5.00 -4.94 -9.15
CA ILE A 18 -3.70 -5.63 -9.14
C ILE A 18 -2.82 -5.09 -8.00
N LEU A 19 -2.76 -3.78 -7.85
CA LEU A 19 -1.99 -3.11 -6.79
C LEU A 19 -2.54 -3.47 -5.40
N GLY A 20 -3.85 -3.45 -5.24
CA GLY A 20 -4.50 -3.83 -3.99
C GLY A 20 -4.22 -5.28 -3.63
N LEU A 21 -4.30 -6.19 -4.61
CA LEU A 21 -3.97 -7.60 -4.41
C LEU A 21 -2.50 -7.80 -4.06
N SER A 22 -1.58 -7.15 -4.77
CA SER A 22 -0.13 -7.30 -4.52
C SER A 22 0.21 -6.82 -3.12
N LEU A 23 -0.21 -5.61 -2.76
CA LEU A 23 0.01 -5.03 -1.43
C LEU A 23 -0.61 -5.90 -0.32
N LEU A 24 -1.86 -6.34 -0.50
CA LEU A 24 -2.55 -7.13 0.51
C LEU A 24 -1.87 -8.48 0.74
N VAL A 25 -1.52 -9.21 -0.32
CA VAL A 25 -0.90 -10.53 -0.21
C VAL A 25 0.53 -10.42 0.33
N SER A 26 1.31 -9.43 -0.12
CA SER A 26 2.66 -9.20 0.41
C SER A 26 2.64 -8.85 1.89
N SER A 27 1.77 -7.91 2.28
CA SER A 27 1.64 -7.47 3.66
C SER A 27 1.17 -8.60 4.59
N ILE A 28 0.15 -9.37 4.22
CA ILE A 28 -0.32 -10.51 5.02
C ILE A 28 0.80 -11.54 5.21
N TYR A 29 1.48 -11.92 4.13
CA TYR A 29 2.57 -12.88 4.19
C TYR A 29 3.68 -12.40 5.14
N LEU A 30 4.10 -11.14 5.01
CA LEU A 30 5.16 -10.57 5.82
C LEU A 30 4.76 -10.50 7.30
N VAL A 31 3.54 -10.05 7.62
CA VAL A 31 3.01 -10.05 8.99
C VAL A 31 3.04 -11.45 9.61
N VAL A 32 2.60 -12.48 8.88
CA VAL A 32 2.59 -13.87 9.38
C VAL A 32 4.01 -14.44 9.51
N SER A 33 4.95 -13.96 8.68
CA SER A 33 6.34 -14.40 8.71
C SER A 33 7.15 -13.82 9.89
N ILE A 34 6.68 -12.72 10.49
CA ILE A 34 7.32 -12.06 11.61
C ILE A 34 7.10 -12.85 12.90
N LYS A 35 8.19 -13.16 13.61
CA LYS A 35 8.17 -13.82 14.93
C LYS A 35 8.28 -12.82 16.08
N VAL A 36 7.58 -11.69 15.97
CA VAL A 36 7.61 -10.59 16.94
C VAL A 36 6.20 -10.36 17.47
N ASN A 37 6.08 -10.03 18.75
CA ASN A 37 4.80 -9.68 19.34
C ASN A 37 4.22 -8.42 18.69
N PHE A 38 2.91 -8.41 18.49
CA PHE A 38 2.21 -7.28 17.87
C PHE A 38 2.46 -5.94 18.61
N TYR A 39 2.60 -6.00 19.94
CA TYR A 39 2.85 -4.83 20.79
C TYR A 39 4.23 -4.19 20.55
N ASP A 40 5.20 -4.96 20.06
CA ASP A 40 6.57 -4.50 19.88
C ASP A 40 6.81 -3.98 18.45
N LEU A 41 5.84 -4.16 17.53
CA LEU A 41 6.01 -3.81 16.11
C LEU A 41 6.39 -2.34 15.89
N LEU A 42 5.68 -1.43 16.57
CA LEU A 42 5.98 0.00 16.45
C LEU A 42 7.36 0.34 17.04
N TYR A 43 7.70 -0.28 18.17
CA TYR A 43 8.99 -0.09 18.83
C TYR A 43 10.14 -0.58 17.94
N GLU A 44 10.02 -1.77 17.37
CA GLU A 44 10.97 -2.37 16.43
C GLU A 44 11.17 -1.48 15.19
N THR A 45 10.09 -0.89 14.66
CA THR A 45 10.19 0.04 13.55
C THR A 45 10.93 1.32 13.91
N LEU A 46 10.73 1.87 15.10
CA LEU A 46 11.34 3.13 15.52
C LEU A 46 12.79 2.98 15.97
N VAL A 47 13.13 1.87 16.64
CA VAL A 47 14.46 1.68 17.27
C VAL A 47 15.40 0.93 16.35
N TYR A 48 14.93 -0.11 15.68
CA TYR A 48 15.76 -0.98 14.84
C TYR A 48 15.56 -0.75 13.35
N PHE A 49 14.71 0.22 12.96
CA PHE A 49 14.41 0.52 11.56
C PHE A 49 13.92 -0.72 10.80
N ASN A 50 13.10 -1.54 11.45
CA ASN A 50 12.42 -2.67 10.82
C ASN A 50 11.06 -2.24 10.25
N PRO A 51 10.71 -2.55 8.99
CA PRO A 51 9.43 -2.14 8.39
C PRO A 51 8.19 -2.89 8.90
N TYR A 52 8.28 -3.65 9.99
CA TYR A 52 7.24 -4.58 10.42
C TYR A 52 5.88 -3.93 10.66
N PHE A 53 5.86 -2.73 11.26
CA PHE A 53 4.63 -1.97 11.44
C PHE A 53 3.99 -1.55 10.11
N LEU A 54 4.80 -1.32 9.07
CA LEU A 54 4.31 -0.89 7.75
C LEU A 54 3.57 -2.01 7.03
N TYR A 55 3.95 -3.27 7.22
CA TYR A 55 3.21 -4.39 6.66
C TYR A 55 1.79 -4.47 7.24
N VAL A 56 1.61 -4.13 8.52
CA VAL A 56 0.27 -4.05 9.13
C VAL A 56 -0.56 -2.94 8.48
N ILE A 57 0.07 -1.79 8.16
CA ILE A 57 -0.58 -0.68 7.45
C ILE A 57 -0.90 -1.06 5.99
N GLY A 58 -0.09 -1.88 5.35
CA GLY A 58 -0.31 -2.30 3.96
C GLY A 58 -1.59 -3.12 3.79
N ILE A 59 -2.05 -3.84 4.82
CA ILE A 59 -3.30 -4.62 4.79
C ILE A 59 -4.54 -3.74 4.51
N PRO A 60 -4.91 -2.75 5.35
CA PRO A 60 -6.07 -1.90 5.08
C PRO A 60 -5.94 -1.10 3.78
N LEU A 61 -4.73 -0.67 3.41
CA LEU A 61 -4.50 0.05 2.15
C LEU A 61 -4.70 -0.85 0.92
N GLY A 62 -4.19 -2.08 0.97
CA GLY A 62 -4.37 -3.07 -0.09
C GLY A 62 -5.83 -3.47 -0.25
N LEU A 63 -6.55 -3.64 0.87
CA LEU A 63 -7.98 -3.93 0.88
C LEU A 63 -8.80 -2.78 0.27
N GLU A 64 -8.49 -1.53 0.60
CA GLU A 64 -9.14 -0.35 0.01
C GLU A 64 -8.97 -0.31 -1.51
N ARG A 65 -7.73 -0.50 -2.00
CA ARG A 65 -7.42 -0.52 -3.44
C ARG A 65 -8.10 -1.68 -4.17
N LEU A 66 -8.14 -2.86 -3.56
CA LEU A 66 -8.79 -4.04 -4.13
C LEU A 66 -10.31 -3.82 -4.26
N ILE A 67 -10.95 -3.30 -3.20
CA ILE A 67 -12.37 -2.96 -3.23
C ILE A 67 -12.66 -1.88 -4.28
N TYR A 68 -11.80 -0.87 -4.40
CA TYR A 68 -11.93 0.15 -5.43
C TYR A 68 -11.78 -0.45 -6.84
N GLY A 69 -10.83 -1.36 -7.06
CA GLY A 69 -10.67 -2.06 -8.34
C GLY A 69 -11.93 -2.85 -8.74
N ILE A 70 -12.48 -3.61 -7.79
CA ILE A 70 -13.68 -4.45 -8.01
C ILE A 70 -14.92 -3.58 -8.23
N THR A 71 -15.15 -2.58 -7.39
CA THR A 71 -16.42 -1.83 -7.38
C THR A 71 -16.41 -0.58 -8.25
N GLY A 72 -15.24 0.00 -8.52
CA GLY A 72 -15.09 1.34 -9.09
C GLY A 72 -15.63 2.46 -8.18
N ASN A 73 -15.99 2.13 -6.93
CA ASN A 73 -16.69 3.03 -6.04
C ASN A 73 -15.73 3.70 -5.06
N LYS A 74 -15.62 5.03 -5.15
CA LYS A 74 -14.80 5.83 -4.24
C LYS A 74 -15.37 5.92 -2.82
N LYS A 75 -16.61 5.48 -2.55
CA LYS A 75 -17.21 5.55 -1.20
C LYS A 75 -16.39 4.84 -0.12
N PHE A 76 -15.69 3.76 -0.46
CA PHE A 76 -14.83 3.05 0.49
C PHE A 76 -13.55 3.85 0.78
N SER A 77 -12.96 4.43 -0.26
CA SER A 77 -11.90 5.45 -0.19
C SER A 77 -12.33 6.65 0.66
N ASP A 78 -13.52 7.19 0.42
CA ASP A 78 -14.11 8.33 1.11
C ASP A 78 -14.38 8.02 2.60
N PHE A 79 -14.67 6.77 2.95
CA PHE A 79 -14.82 6.32 4.34
C PHE A 79 -13.47 6.24 5.05
N PHE A 80 -12.43 5.73 4.38
CA PHE A 80 -11.07 5.62 4.94
C PHE A 80 -10.37 6.97 5.08
N PHE A 81 -10.54 7.86 4.10
CA PHE A 81 -9.83 9.14 4.05
C PHE A 81 -10.65 10.31 4.60
N GLY A 82 -11.97 10.14 4.71
CA GLY A 82 -12.91 11.19 5.09
C GLY A 82 -13.12 12.20 3.97
N ARG A 83 -14.36 12.63 3.75
CA ARG A 83 -14.66 13.82 2.94
C ARG A 83 -14.69 15.05 3.82
N THR A 84 -13.56 15.73 3.90
CA THR A 84 -13.43 17.01 4.61
C THR A 84 -12.77 18.05 3.71
N GLU A 85 -12.75 19.30 4.17
CA GLU A 85 -12.03 20.40 3.51
C GLU A 85 -10.53 20.09 3.31
N PHE A 86 -9.99 19.16 4.11
CA PHE A 86 -8.59 18.74 4.08
C PHE A 86 -8.33 17.46 3.28
N THR A 87 -9.31 16.93 2.55
CA THR A 87 -9.17 15.67 1.77
C THR A 87 -7.93 15.69 0.86
N ALA A 88 -7.68 16.81 0.18
CA ALA A 88 -6.50 16.95 -0.67
C ALA A 88 -5.19 16.85 0.14
N MET A 89 -5.13 17.47 1.32
CA MET A 89 -3.96 17.43 2.20
C MET A 89 -3.68 16.00 2.68
N TYR A 90 -4.71 15.24 3.06
CA TYR A 90 -4.55 13.84 3.45
C TYR A 90 -4.07 12.96 2.30
N LEU A 91 -4.60 13.15 1.09
CA LEU A 91 -4.15 12.42 -0.09
C LEU A 91 -2.67 12.70 -0.42
N TYR A 92 -2.24 13.97 -0.31
CA TYR A 92 -0.83 14.33 -0.47
C TYR A 92 0.06 13.70 0.60
N PHE A 93 -0.37 13.75 1.87
CA PHE A 93 0.37 13.11 2.96
C PHE A 93 0.50 11.61 2.74
N LEU A 94 -0.59 10.92 2.42
CA LEU A 94 -0.60 9.48 2.17
C LEU A 94 0.22 9.09 0.93
N SER A 95 0.23 9.95 -0.09
CA SER A 95 1.08 9.77 -1.26
C SER A 95 2.56 9.80 -0.89
N LEU A 96 2.99 10.85 -0.18
CA LEU A 96 4.36 10.97 0.29
C LEU A 96 4.73 9.85 1.25
N PHE A 97 3.83 9.51 2.18
CA PHE A 97 4.00 8.40 3.10
C PHE A 97 4.24 7.09 2.34
N GLY A 98 3.38 6.76 1.37
CA GLY A 98 3.52 5.53 0.58
C GLY A 98 4.83 5.47 -0.21
N ILE A 99 5.26 6.59 -0.80
CA ILE A 99 6.53 6.65 -1.54
C ILE A 99 7.73 6.47 -0.60
N VAL A 100 7.79 7.24 0.48
CA VAL A 100 8.92 7.22 1.41
C VAL A 100 9.02 5.87 2.12
N MET A 101 7.90 5.35 2.63
CA MET A 101 7.87 4.07 3.33
C MET A 101 8.13 2.91 2.37
N GLY A 102 7.62 2.97 1.14
CA GLY A 102 7.91 1.96 0.14
C GLY A 102 9.39 1.90 -0.26
N ILE A 103 10.05 3.06 -0.43
CA ILE A 103 11.51 3.13 -0.65
C ILE A 103 12.25 2.51 0.54
N PHE A 104 11.84 2.84 1.75
CA PHE A 104 12.44 2.30 2.97
C PHE A 104 12.33 0.76 3.03
N ILE A 105 11.17 0.18 2.74
CA ILE A 105 10.98 -1.28 2.67
C ILE A 105 11.90 -1.90 1.61
N VAL A 106 11.97 -1.31 0.40
CA VAL A 106 12.83 -1.83 -0.67
C VAL A 106 14.32 -1.80 -0.26
N ILE A 107 14.78 -0.72 0.37
CA ILE A 107 16.16 -0.63 0.86
C ILE A 107 16.42 -1.69 1.94
N TYR A 108 15.49 -1.83 2.89
CA TYR A 108 15.58 -2.84 3.96
C TYR A 108 15.67 -4.26 3.39
N SER A 109 14.95 -4.56 2.31
CA SER A 109 14.96 -5.88 1.66
C SER A 109 16.35 -6.34 1.20
N ILE A 110 17.28 -5.41 0.96
CA ILE A 110 18.64 -5.73 0.52
C ILE A 110 19.38 -6.52 1.61
N ALA A 111 19.13 -6.18 2.88
CA ALA A 111 19.76 -6.77 4.05
C ALA A 111 19.10 -8.09 4.51
N LEU A 112 17.95 -8.47 3.93
CA LEU A 112 17.22 -9.68 4.33
C LEU A 112 17.85 -10.97 3.82
N THR A 113 17.82 -11.99 4.68
CA THR A 113 18.18 -13.37 4.35
C THR A 113 16.93 -14.19 4.03
N GLY A 114 16.93 -14.92 2.92
CA GLY A 114 15.82 -15.76 2.47
C GLY A 114 15.13 -15.20 1.23
N THR A 115 15.16 -15.97 0.14
CA THR A 115 14.73 -15.52 -1.20
C THR A 115 13.26 -15.10 -1.23
N LEU A 116 12.38 -15.86 -0.58
CA LEU A 116 10.94 -15.59 -0.61
C LEU A 116 10.57 -14.35 0.21
N VAL A 117 11.11 -14.21 1.43
CA VAL A 117 10.87 -13.03 2.28
C VAL A 117 11.36 -11.77 1.58
N LYS A 118 12.57 -11.81 1.03
CA LYS A 118 13.14 -10.69 0.26
C LYS A 118 12.28 -10.31 -0.95
N ALA A 119 11.78 -11.28 -1.70
CA ALA A 119 10.91 -11.01 -2.84
C ALA A 119 9.59 -10.36 -2.39
N MET A 120 9.00 -10.85 -1.29
CA MET A 120 7.76 -10.31 -0.75
C MET A 120 7.94 -8.89 -0.20
N ASP A 121 9.05 -8.58 0.44
CA ASP A 121 9.42 -7.22 0.86
C ASP A 121 9.54 -6.27 -0.35
N ILE A 122 10.22 -6.69 -1.41
CA ILE A 122 10.34 -5.88 -2.63
C ILE A 122 8.95 -5.62 -3.24
N ILE A 123 8.10 -6.64 -3.31
CA ILE A 123 6.73 -6.50 -3.82
C ILE A 123 5.92 -5.54 -2.94
N ASP A 124 6.04 -5.64 -1.61
CA ASP A 124 5.34 -4.78 -0.67
C ASP A 124 5.78 -3.32 -0.80
N GLY A 125 7.11 -3.09 -0.78
CA GLY A 125 7.67 -1.75 -0.92
C GLY A 125 7.35 -1.10 -2.26
N VAL A 126 7.44 -1.84 -3.37
CA VAL A 126 7.02 -1.35 -4.69
C VAL A 126 5.51 -1.07 -4.71
N SER A 127 4.69 -1.91 -4.09
CA SER A 127 3.24 -1.70 -4.02
C SER A 127 2.88 -0.45 -3.21
N PHE A 128 3.64 -0.14 -2.15
CA PHE A 128 3.52 1.11 -1.40
C PHE A 128 3.87 2.35 -2.24
N ILE A 129 4.94 2.28 -3.03
CA ILE A 129 5.32 3.37 -3.95
C ILE A 129 4.21 3.59 -4.98
N LEU A 130 3.75 2.51 -5.62
CA LEU A 130 2.69 2.57 -6.61
C LEU A 130 1.37 3.06 -6.00
N PHE A 131 1.07 2.66 -4.76
CA PHE A 131 -0.08 3.17 -4.01
C PHE A 131 0.02 4.69 -3.87
N GLY A 132 1.17 5.19 -3.40
CA GLY A 132 1.39 6.61 -3.23
C GLY A 132 1.26 7.40 -4.54
N ILE A 133 1.78 6.89 -5.65
CA ILE A 133 1.62 7.49 -6.97
C ILE A 133 0.14 7.47 -7.41
N SER A 134 -0.56 6.35 -7.18
CA SER A 134 -1.96 6.18 -7.59
C SER A 134 -2.91 7.16 -6.92
N LEU A 135 -2.57 7.65 -5.73
CA LEU A 135 -3.39 8.63 -5.00
C LEU A 135 -3.38 10.02 -5.65
N VAL A 136 -2.30 10.38 -6.34
CA VAL A 136 -2.11 11.70 -6.96
C VAL A 136 -2.39 11.67 -8.47
N ALA A 137 -2.26 10.49 -9.09
CA ALA A 137 -2.53 10.31 -10.52
C ALA A 137 -4.04 10.14 -10.86
N LEU A 138 -4.92 10.03 -9.86
CA LEU A 138 -6.38 9.83 -9.99
C LEU A 138 -7.17 11.13 -9.87
#